data_AF-A0AAW5D8D8-F1
#
_entry.id   AF-A0AAW5D8D8-F1
#
_cell.length_a   1.000
_cell.length_b   1.000
_cell.length_c   1.000
_cell.angle_alpha   90.00
_cell.angle_beta   90.00
_cell.angle_gamma   90.00
#
_symmetry.space_group_name_H-M   'P 1'
#
loop_
_entity.id
_entity.type
_entity.pdbx_description
1 polymer ?
#
loop_
_entity_poly.entity_id
_entity_poly.type
_entity_poly.pdbx_seq_one_letter_code
_entity_poly.pdbx_strand_id
1 'polypeptide(L)'
;MNLYIESLEGGNYLASTGMGASRTLVRDNKSQPKTFHCLNEIREHFDSQAFEKVWLRQSTPYEEMVGQTDHPGALELEIEW
;
A
#
# COMPACT_ATOMS: atom_id res chain seq x y z
N MET A 1 7.86 5.14 -12.70
CA MET A 1 6.60 5.09 -11.93
C MET A 1 6.81 4.24 -10.69
N ASN A 2 6.18 4.60 -9.56
CA ASN A 2 6.33 3.89 -8.29
C ASN A 2 5.07 3.07 -7.96
N LEU A 3 5.25 2.04 -7.14
CA LEU A 3 4.17 1.27 -6.52
C LEU A 3 4.07 1.64 -5.04
N TYR A 4 2.85 1.87 -4.58
CA TYR A 4 2.51 2.16 -3.20
C TYR A 4 1.55 1.09 -2.71
N ILE A 5 1.96 0.34 -1.70
CA ILE A 5 1.21 -0.75 -1.08
C ILE A 5 0.79 -0.30 0.31
N GLU A 6 -0.49 -0.39 0.61
CA GLU A 6 -1.02 -0.10 1.93
C GLU A 6 -1.49 -1.40 2.58
N SER A 7 -0.86 -1.75 3.71
CA SER A 7 -1.29 -2.87 4.55
C SER A 7 -2.40 -2.40 5.47
N LEU A 8 -3.55 -3.04 5.33
CA LEU A 8 -4.75 -2.84 6.12
C LEU A 8 -4.85 -3.92 7.21
N GLU A 9 -5.66 -3.63 8.22
CA GLU A 9 -6.01 -4.62 9.24
C GLU A 9 -6.65 -5.87 8.61
N GLY A 10 -6.39 -7.03 9.24
CA GLY A 10 -6.91 -8.31 8.77
C GLY A 10 -6.14 -8.94 7.60
N GLY A 11 -4.91 -8.46 7.31
CA GLY A 11 -4.04 -9.07 6.31
C GLY A 11 -4.38 -8.72 4.87
N ASN A 12 -5.10 -7.62 4.67
CA ASN A 12 -5.49 -7.13 3.35
C ASN A 12 -4.56 -6.01 2.89
N TYR A 13 -4.39 -5.89 1.57
CA TYR A 13 -3.53 -4.89 0.96
C TYR A 13 -4.27 -4.17 -0.16
N LEU A 14 -4.00 -2.87 -0.28
CA LEU A 14 -4.36 -2.07 -1.45
C LEU A 14 -3.08 -1.65 -2.17
N ALA A 15 -3.18 -1.50 -3.49
CA ALA A 15 -2.08 -1.03 -4.31
C ALA A 15 -2.49 0.24 -5.06
N SER A 16 -1.57 1.19 -5.17
CA SER A 16 -1.69 2.37 -6.02
C SER A 16 -0.41 2.58 -6.80
N THR A 17 -0.50 3.05 -8.04
CA THR A 17 0.67 3.40 -8.86
C THR A 17 0.69 4.89 -9.15
N GLY A 18 1.88 5.46 -9.31
CA GLY A 18 2.00 6.86 -9.69
C GLY A 18 3.32 7.50 -9.33
N MET A 19 3.33 8.83 -9.27
CA MET A 19 4.51 9.65 -8.98
C MET A 19 4.17 10.64 -7.87
N GLY A 20 4.81 10.48 -6.71
CA GLY A 20 4.65 11.39 -5.57
C GLY A 20 3.22 11.40 -5.02
N ALA A 21 2.60 12.58 -5.02
CA ALA A 21 1.23 12.80 -4.54
C ALA A 21 0.15 12.36 -5.55
N SER A 22 0.50 12.21 -6.84
CA SER A 22 -0.43 11.71 -7.85
C SER A 22 -0.38 10.19 -7.88
N ARG A 23 -1.27 9.57 -7.10
CA ARG A 23 -1.40 8.10 -6.98
C ARG A 23 -2.76 7.68 -7.52
N THR A 24 -2.77 6.63 -8.35
CA THR A 24 -3.98 6.02 -8.90
C THR A 24 -4.18 4.65 -8.26
N LEU A 25 -5.32 4.48 -7.59
CA LEU A 25 -5.68 3.23 -6.95
C LEU A 25 -5.92 2.13 -7.98
N VAL A 26 -5.35 0.95 -7.72
CA VAL A 26 -5.59 -0.24 -8.53
C VAL A 26 -7.02 -0.70 -8.31
N ARG A 27 -7.73 -0.94 -9.42
CA ARG A 27 -9.14 -1.33 -9.40
C ARG A 27 -9.34 -2.70 -10.05
N ASP A 28 -10.38 -3.39 -9.60
CA ASP A 28 -10.84 -4.64 -10.18
C ASP A 28 -11.63 -4.41 -11.49
N ASN A 29 -12.11 -5.50 -12.09
CA ASN A 29 -12.91 -5.46 -13.32
C ASN A 29 -14.28 -4.77 -13.15
N LYS A 30 -14.72 -4.52 -11.91
CA LYS A 30 -15.94 -3.79 -11.57
C LYS A 30 -15.65 -2.33 -11.19
N SER A 31 -14.42 -1.87 -11.43
CA SER A 31 -13.94 -0.52 -11.04
C SER A 31 -13.97 -0.25 -9.53
N GLN A 32 -13.98 -1.29 -8.70
CA GLN A 32 -13.83 -1.17 -7.24
C GLN A 32 -12.35 -1.28 -6.84
N PRO A 33 -11.93 -0.73 -5.69
CA PRO A 33 -10.59 -0.98 -5.15
C PRO A 33 -10.25 -2.47 -5.17
N LYS A 34 -9.12 -2.83 -5.77
CA LYS A 34 -8.67 -4.22 -5.78
C LYS A 34 -7.94 -4.50 -4.46
N THR A 35 -8.51 -5.41 -3.68
CA THR A 35 -7.88 -5.94 -2.49
C THR A 35 -7.01 -7.14 -2.83
N PHE A 36 -5.86 -7.23 -2.18
CA PHE A 36 -4.93 -8.35 -2.24
C PHE A 36 -4.76 -8.93 -0.83
N HIS A 37 -4.45 -10.21 -0.73
CA HIS A 37 -4.27 -10.90 0.56
C HIS A 37 -2.80 -11.15 0.90
N CYS A 38 -1.89 -10.96 -0.06
CA CYS A 38 -0.45 -10.94 0.19
C CYS A 38 0.29 -10.12 -0.87
N LEU A 39 1.57 -9.81 -0.60
CA LEU A 39 2.44 -9.11 -1.55
C LEU A 39 2.67 -9.91 -2.84
N ASN A 40 2.62 -11.24 -2.78
CA ASN A 40 2.84 -12.07 -3.96
C ASN A 40 1.73 -11.90 -5.01
N GLU A 41 0.47 -11.76 -4.58
CA GLU A 41 -0.65 -11.47 -5.49
C GLU A 41 -0.49 -10.10 -6.16
N ILE A 42 0.09 -9.12 -5.46
CA ILE A 42 0.39 -7.81 -6.03
C ILE A 42 1.50 -7.95 -7.07
N ARG A 43 2.55 -8.73 -6.78
CA ARG A 43 3.65 -9.01 -7.71
C ARG A 43 3.14 -9.69 -8.98
N GLU A 44 2.34 -10.74 -8.84
CA GLU A 44 1.70 -11.45 -9.96
C GLU A 44 0.80 -10.53 -10.79
N HIS A 45 0.06 -9.63 -10.14
CA HIS A 45 -0.78 -8.65 -10.83
C HIS A 45 0.03 -7.68 -11.71
N PHE A 46 1.27 -7.39 -11.31
CA PHE A 46 2.18 -6.48 -11.99
C PHE A 46 3.36 -7.17 -12.66
N ASP A 47 3.29 -8.47 -12.96
CA ASP A 47 4.41 -9.27 -13.47
C ASP A 47 5.05 -8.70 -14.77
N SER A 48 4.28 -7.95 -15.56
CA SER A 48 4.74 -7.29 -16.79
C SER A 48 5.22 -5.84 -16.60
N GLN A 49 5.24 -5.33 -15.37
CA GLN A 49 5.56 -3.93 -15.06
C GLN A 49 6.77 -3.82 -14.13
N ALA A 50 7.69 -2.92 -14.48
CA ALA A 50 8.81 -2.54 -13.63
C ALA A 50 8.48 -1.24 -12.87
N PHE A 51 8.81 -1.20 -11.58
CA PHE A 51 8.68 -0.01 -10.75
C PHE A 51 10.07 0.51 -10.38
N GLU A 52 10.22 1.83 -10.29
CA GLU A 52 11.46 2.45 -9.82
C GLU A 52 11.64 2.25 -8.32
N LYS A 53 10.54 2.42 -7.58
CA LYS A 53 10.48 2.23 -6.13
C LYS A 53 9.17 1.58 -5.74
N VAL A 54 9.21 0.75 -4.71
CA VAL A 54 8.03 0.17 -4.08
C VAL A 54 8.01 0.53 -2.61
N TRP A 55 6.90 1.15 -2.20
CA TRP A 55 6.68 1.63 -0.85
C TRP A 55 5.61 0.79 -0.17
N LEU A 56 5.90 0.29 1.02
CA LEU A 56 4.94 -0.37 1.89
C LEU A 56 4.60 0.56 3.05
N ARG A 57 3.33 0.97 3.13
CA ARG A 57 2.77 1.69 4.26
C ARG A 57 2.03 0.72 5.16
N GLN A 58 2.41 0.65 6.42
CA GLN A 58 1.68 -0.10 7.44
C GLN A 58 0.79 0.84 8.25
N SER A 59 -0.51 0.63 8.17
CA SER A 59 -1.47 1.31 9.03
C SER A 59 -1.56 0.55 10.35
N THR A 60 -0.86 1.02 11.39
CA THR A 60 -0.88 0.38 12.71
C THR A 60 -2.10 0.85 13.50
N PRO A 61 -2.91 -0.05 14.09
CA PRO A 61 -4.09 0.30 14.88
C PRO A 61 -3.77 0.87 16.29
N TYR A 62 -2.50 1.08 16.63
CA TYR A 62 -2.06 1.51 17.97
C TYR A 62 -2.38 2.98 18.31
N GLU A 63 -3.32 3.61 17.62
CA GLU A 63 -3.70 5.02 17.79
C GLU A 63 -4.80 5.26 18.86
N GLU A 64 -5.51 4.23 19.34
CA GLU A 64 -6.66 4.45 20.26
C GLU A 64 -6.36 4.36 21.77
N MET A 65 -5.15 3.96 22.19
CA MET A 65 -4.91 3.57 23.60
C MET A 65 -3.86 4.39 24.37
N VAL A 66 -3.40 5.51 23.84
CA VAL A 66 -2.46 6.39 24.56
C VAL A 66 -2.77 7.84 24.22
N GLY A 67 -3.16 8.64 25.22
CA GLY A 67 -3.46 10.07 25.09
C GLY A 67 -2.24 10.94 24.79
N GLN A 68 -1.43 10.55 23.81
CA GLN A 68 -0.30 11.30 23.28
C GLN A 68 -0.73 12.04 22.01
N THR A 69 -0.48 13.35 21.98
CA THR A 69 -0.85 14.28 20.90
C THR A 69 0.18 14.31 19.77
N ASP A 70 1.29 13.59 19.93
CA ASP A 70 2.36 13.51 18.94
C ASP A 70 2.09 12.30 18.04
N HIS A 71 1.90 12.56 16.75
CA HIS A 71 1.46 11.59 15.78
C HIS A 71 2.70 10.98 15.10
N PRO A 72 3.19 9.79 15.50
CA PRO A 72 4.12 9.08 14.64
C PRO A 72 3.31 8.67 13.39
N GLY A 73 3.47 9.42 12.30
CA GLY A 73 2.76 9.16 11.05
C GLY A 73 2.93 7.71 10.60
N ALA A 74 2.02 7.24 9.75
CA ALA A 74 2.04 5.87 9.24
C ALA A 74 3.45 5.47 8.75
N LEU A 75 3.87 4.27 9.14
CA LEU A 75 5.21 3.78 8.84
C LEU A 75 5.30 3.42 7.36
N GLU A 76 6.05 4.19 6.58
CA GLU A 76 6.30 3.99 5.15
C GLU A 76 7.75 3.50 4.96
N LEU A 77 7.89 2.34 4.31
CA LEU A 77 9.17 1.67 4.05
C LEU A 77 9.36 1.46 2.56
N GLU A 78 10.54 1.76 2.02
CA GLU A 78 10.92 1.28 0.69
C GLU A 78 11.30 -0.21 0.81
N ILE A 79 10.72 -1.06 -0.05
CA ILE A 79 10.97 -2.51 -0.04
C ILE A 79 11.61 -2.97 -1.36
N GLU A 80 12.40 -4.04 -1.28
CA GLU A 80 12.86 -4.73 -2.50
C GLU A 80 11.67 -5.41 -3.19
N TRP A 81 11.61 -5.27 -4.52
CA TRP A 81 10.45 -5.66 -5.32
C TRP A 81 10.74 -6.74 -6.33
#